data_AF-A0A7S8BGZ2-F1
#
_entry.id   AF-A0A7S8BGZ2-F1
#
_cell.length_a   1.000
_cell.length_b   1.000
_cell.length_c   1.000
_cell.angle_alpha   90.00
_cell.angle_beta   90.00
_cell.angle_gamma   90.00
#
_symmetry.space_group_name_H-M   'P 1'
#
loop_
_entity.id
_entity.type
_entity.pdbx_description
1 polymer ?
#
loop_
_entity_poly.entity_id
_entity_poly.type
_entity_poly.pdbx_seq_one_letter_code
_entity_poly.pdbx_strand_id
1 'polypeptide(L)'
;YKLAAKAISRLQSLPSGNIPLLCDVLVREVSDLTGYDRVMAYMFHEDEHGQVIAECRRSDLEPYLGLHYPATDIPQASRFLFLKNKVRMICDCTAPPVNVIQDKRLADPLILSGSTLRAPHGCHAQYMANMGSIASLVMSVTINEDDEETGGD
;
A
#
# COMPACT_ATOMS: atom_id res chain seq x y z
N TYR A 1 -7.58 -4.01 -17.55
CA TYR A 1 -8.96 -3.48 -17.45
C TYR A 1 -10.01 -4.54 -17.13
N LYS A 2 -10.19 -5.62 -17.92
CA LYS A 2 -11.30 -6.58 -17.70
C LYS A 2 -11.35 -7.22 -16.29
N LEU A 3 -10.18 -7.52 -15.69
CA LEU A 3 -10.11 -8.16 -14.38
C LEU A 3 -10.57 -7.23 -13.23
N ALA A 4 -10.17 -5.95 -13.25
CA ALA A 4 -10.53 -4.98 -12.21
C ALA A 4 -11.94 -4.39 -12.39
N ALA A 5 -12.49 -4.41 -13.61
CA ALA A 5 -13.81 -3.83 -13.89
C ALA A 5 -14.92 -4.44 -13.03
N LYS A 6 -14.90 -5.77 -12.84
CA LYS A 6 -15.85 -6.47 -11.99
C LYS A 6 -15.75 -6.01 -10.53
N ALA A 7 -14.53 -5.93 -10.00
CA ALA A 7 -14.28 -5.45 -8.63
C ALA A 7 -14.78 -4.01 -8.43
N ILE A 8 -14.48 -3.12 -9.38
CA ILE A 8 -14.93 -1.72 -9.37
C ILE A 8 -16.46 -1.65 -9.37
N SER A 9 -17.12 -2.35 -10.28
CA SER A 9 -18.59 -2.37 -10.34
C SER A 9 -19.22 -2.89 -9.05
N ARG A 10 -18.60 -3.90 -8.41
CA ARG A 10 -19.08 -4.40 -7.11
C ARG A 10 -18.97 -3.33 -6.03
N LEU A 11 -17.82 -2.66 -5.92
CA LEU A 11 -17.61 -1.58 -4.94
C LEU A 11 -18.58 -0.42 -5.16
N GLN A 12 -18.84 -0.03 -6.41
CA GLN A 12 -19.79 1.04 -6.78
C GLN A 12 -21.25 0.68 -6.45
N SER A 13 -21.58 -0.61 -6.36
CA SER A 13 -22.93 -1.07 -6.04
C SER A 13 -23.23 -1.18 -4.54
N LEU A 14 -22.22 -0.95 -3.68
CA LEU A 14 -22.39 -1.04 -2.24
C LEU A 14 -23.21 0.15 -1.69
N PRO A 15 -23.96 -0.04 -0.60
CA PRO A 15 -24.68 1.05 0.04
C PRO A 15 -23.71 2.12 0.56
N SER A 16 -24.03 3.38 0.30
CA SER A 16 -23.28 4.53 0.82
C SER A 16 -23.30 4.60 2.35
N GLY A 17 -22.30 5.26 2.94
CA GLY A 17 -22.25 5.52 4.39
C GLY A 17 -21.72 4.37 5.25
N ASN A 18 -21.16 3.31 4.65
CA ASN A 18 -20.60 2.18 5.38
C ASN A 18 -19.15 1.89 4.95
N ILE A 19 -18.21 2.67 5.49
CA ILE A 19 -16.77 2.50 5.24
C ILE A 19 -16.27 1.10 5.65
N PRO A 20 -16.64 0.54 6.81
CA PRO A 20 -16.22 -0.82 7.18
C PRO A 20 -16.59 -1.84 6.10
N LEU A 21 -17.83 -1.84 5.61
CA LEU A 21 -18.27 -2.74 4.55
C LEU A 21 -17.49 -2.54 3.25
N LEU A 22 -17.21 -1.28 2.88
CA LEU A 22 -16.42 -0.94 1.70
C LEU A 22 -15.01 -1.54 1.79
N CYS A 23 -14.31 -1.33 2.91
CA CYS A 23 -12.96 -1.86 3.14
C CYS A 23 -12.97 -3.39 3.14
N ASP A 24 -13.98 -4.01 3.76
CA ASP A 24 -14.17 -5.45 3.81
C ASP A 24 -14.33 -6.08 2.42
N VAL A 25 -15.10 -5.44 1.53
CA VAL A 25 -15.27 -5.92 0.15
C VAL A 25 -13.99 -5.66 -0.65
N LEU A 26 -13.36 -4.49 -0.47
CA LEU A 26 -12.12 -4.12 -1.16
C LEU A 26 -11.00 -5.13 -0.93
N VAL A 27 -10.72 -5.50 0.33
CA VAL A 27 -9.63 -6.44 0.63
C VAL A 27 -9.87 -7.82 0.01
N ARG A 28 -11.14 -8.26 -0.08
CA ARG A 28 -11.51 -9.53 -0.73
C ARG A 28 -11.31 -9.47 -2.24
N GLU A 29 -11.78 -8.41 -2.89
CA GLU A 29 -11.59 -8.23 -4.35
C GLU A 29 -10.10 -8.13 -4.74
N VAL A 30 -9.29 -7.44 -3.93
CA VAL A 30 -7.85 -7.36 -4.15
C VAL A 30 -7.19 -8.71 -3.89
N SER A 31 -7.62 -9.47 -2.87
CA SER A 31 -7.12 -10.83 -2.62
C SER A 31 -7.42 -11.76 -3.80
N ASP A 32 -8.66 -11.78 -4.30
CA ASP A 32 -9.06 -12.59 -5.45
C ASP A 32 -8.29 -12.21 -6.73
N LEU A 33 -7.98 -10.93 -6.92
CA LEU A 33 -7.26 -10.44 -8.10
C LEU A 33 -5.76 -10.76 -8.06
N THR A 34 -5.15 -10.70 -6.88
CA THR A 34 -3.69 -10.72 -6.73
C THR A 34 -3.13 -12.04 -6.19
N GLY A 35 -3.95 -12.82 -5.49
CA GLY A 35 -3.55 -14.10 -4.89
C GLY A 35 -2.60 -13.98 -3.70
N TYR A 36 -2.41 -12.79 -3.12
CA TYR A 36 -1.60 -12.64 -1.91
C TYR A 36 -2.26 -13.35 -0.72
N ASP A 37 -1.44 -14.03 0.08
CA ASP A 37 -1.88 -14.76 1.28
C ASP A 37 -2.54 -13.86 2.34
N ARG A 38 -2.24 -12.56 2.32
CA ARG A 38 -2.86 -11.54 3.18
C ARG A 38 -3.01 -10.23 2.41
N VAL A 39 -4.21 -9.66 2.47
CA VAL A 39 -4.54 -8.32 1.99
C VAL A 39 -5.24 -7.58 3.12
N MET A 40 -4.80 -6.35 3.38
CA MET A 40 -5.32 -5.54 4.47
C MET A 40 -5.54 -4.09 4.05
N ALA A 41 -6.56 -3.47 4.63
CA ALA A 41 -6.76 -2.02 4.58
C ALA A 41 -6.13 -1.41 5.84
N TYR A 42 -5.14 -0.56 5.64
CA TYR A 42 -4.40 0.12 6.69
C TYR A 42 -4.79 1.61 6.70
N MET A 43 -5.34 2.09 7.81
CA MET A 43 -5.78 3.47 8.00
C MET A 43 -4.76 4.23 8.84
N PHE A 44 -4.42 5.45 8.44
CA PHE A 44 -3.68 6.37 9.29
C PHE A 44 -4.63 7.17 10.18
N HIS A 45 -4.29 7.31 11.45
CA HIS A 45 -4.97 8.15 12.43
C HIS A 45 -4.36 9.55 12.48
N GLU A 46 -4.99 10.47 13.23
CA GLU A 46 -4.59 11.89 13.31
C GLU A 46 -3.17 12.11 13.83
N ASP A 47 -2.71 11.29 14.78
CA ASP A 47 -1.36 11.27 15.34
C ASP A 47 -0.37 10.47 14.48
N GLU A 48 -0.73 10.20 13.22
CA GLU A 48 0.04 9.51 12.20
C GLU A 48 0.32 8.02 12.46
N HIS A 49 -0.09 7.42 13.59
CA HIS A 49 -0.03 5.97 13.74
C HIS A 49 -1.04 5.32 12.78
N GLY A 50 -0.99 4.00 12.58
CA GLY A 50 -2.02 3.36 11.77
C GLY A 50 -2.52 2.05 12.29
N GLN A 51 -3.63 1.63 11.71
CA GLN A 51 -4.44 0.52 12.17
C GLN A 51 -4.90 -0.33 10.99
N VAL A 52 -4.91 -1.65 11.17
CA VAL A 52 -5.55 -2.56 10.21
C VAL A 52 -7.06 -2.55 10.46
N ILE A 53 -7.82 -1.94 9.54
CA ILE A 53 -9.28 -1.76 9.69
C ILE A 53 -10.11 -2.81 8.93
N ALA A 54 -9.51 -3.51 7.96
CA ALA A 54 -10.11 -4.65 7.29
C ALA A 54 -9.01 -5.61 6.82
N GLU A 55 -9.32 -6.90 6.75
CA GLU A 55 -8.34 -7.93 6.41
C GLU A 55 -9.00 -9.12 5.69
N CYS A 56 -8.34 -9.61 4.66
CA CYS A 56 -8.58 -10.91 4.05
C CYS A 56 -7.26 -11.69 4.07
N ARG A 57 -7.25 -12.89 4.65
CA ARG A 57 -6.04 -13.68 4.82
C ARG A 57 -6.31 -15.18 4.64
N ARG A 58 -5.25 -15.93 4.37
CA ARG A 58 -5.23 -17.38 4.49
C ARG A 58 -5.53 -17.81 5.94
N SER A 59 -6.29 -18.88 6.11
CA SER A 59 -6.87 -19.28 7.41
C SER A 59 -5.84 -19.62 8.49
N ASP A 60 -4.67 -20.10 8.09
CA ASP A 60 -3.54 -20.53 8.94
C ASP A 60 -2.67 -19.39 9.46
N LEU A 61 -2.83 -18.16 8.95
CA LEU A 61 -2.02 -17.03 9.40
C LEU A 61 -2.63 -16.34 10.64
N GLU A 62 -1.84 -15.73 11.51
CA GLU A 62 -2.40 -14.93 12.61
C GLU A 62 -3.11 -13.67 12.09
N PRO A 63 -4.27 -13.25 12.62
CA PRO A 63 -4.95 -12.04 12.18
C PRO A 63 -4.20 -10.78 12.61
N TYR A 64 -4.14 -9.77 11.74
CA TYR A 64 -3.66 -8.42 12.11
C TYR A 64 -4.80 -7.41 12.29
N LEU A 65 -6.03 -7.80 11.98
CA LEU A 65 -7.21 -6.95 12.14
C LEU A 65 -7.28 -6.33 13.54
N GLY A 66 -7.40 -5.00 13.59
CA GLY A 66 -7.49 -4.22 14.82
C GLY A 66 -6.15 -3.85 15.45
N LEU A 67 -5.01 -4.39 14.98
CA LEU A 67 -3.71 -4.02 15.50
C LEU A 67 -3.34 -2.59 15.09
N HIS A 68 -2.69 -1.88 16.01
CA HIS A 68 -2.15 -0.54 15.83
C HIS A 68 -0.63 -0.59 15.74
N TYR A 69 -0.07 0.22 14.84
CA TYR A 69 1.35 0.30 14.56
C TYR A 69 1.83 1.75 14.68
N PRO A 70 3.02 1.98 15.23
CA PRO A 70 3.52 3.33 15.48
C PRO A 70 3.77 4.08 14.17
N ALA A 71 3.65 5.41 14.22
CA ALA A 71 3.87 6.28 13.05
C ALA A 71 5.26 6.06 12.40
N THR A 72 6.26 5.66 13.20
CA THR A 72 7.64 5.42 12.78
C THR A 72 7.81 4.23 11.83
N ASP A 73 6.86 3.29 11.80
CA ASP A 73 6.93 2.12 10.90
C ASP A 73 6.84 2.54 9.43
N ILE A 74 6.13 3.64 9.14
CA ILE A 74 6.02 4.24 7.81
C ILE A 74 6.46 5.71 7.90
N PRO A 75 7.75 6.01 7.65
CA PRO A 75 8.27 7.38 7.72
C PRO A 75 7.54 8.33 6.78
N GLN A 76 7.44 9.62 7.15
CA GLN A 76 6.77 10.65 6.35
C GLN A 76 7.27 10.72 4.90
N ALA A 77 8.57 10.54 4.66
CA ALA A 77 9.14 10.49 3.31
C ALA A 77 8.55 9.35 2.46
N SER A 78 8.26 8.18 3.06
CA SER A 78 7.62 7.06 2.37
C SER A 78 6.15 7.37 2.07
N ARG A 79 5.42 8.00 3.01
CA ARG A 79 4.03 8.42 2.80
C ARG A 79 3.91 9.40 1.65
N PHE A 80 4.80 10.40 1.61
CA PHE A 80 4.86 11.36 0.51
C PHE A 80 5.18 10.69 -0.84
N LEU A 81 6.09 9.70 -0.84
CA LEU A 81 6.36 8.92 -2.05
C LEU A 81 5.15 8.13 -2.53
N PHE A 82 4.27 7.66 -1.65
CA PHE A 82 3.05 6.97 -2.02
C PHE A 82 1.99 7.89 -2.66
N LEU A 83 1.99 9.18 -2.32
CA LEU A 83 1.13 10.16 -3.02
C LEU A 83 1.53 10.32 -4.50
N LYS A 84 2.83 10.19 -4.81
CA LYS A 84 3.35 10.25 -6.19
C LYS A 84 3.31 8.89 -6.89
N ASN A 85 3.69 7.83 -6.18
CA ASN A 85 3.80 6.47 -6.70
C ASN A 85 2.77 5.58 -6.00
N LYS A 86 1.57 5.51 -6.58
CA LYS A 86 0.39 4.92 -5.95
C LYS A 86 0.46 3.41 -5.75
N VAL A 87 1.39 2.72 -6.42
CA VAL A 87 1.56 1.27 -6.34
C VAL A 87 3.05 0.95 -6.19
N ARG A 88 3.38 0.09 -5.22
CA ARG A 88 4.74 -0.39 -4.99
C ARG A 88 4.75 -1.89 -4.74
N MET A 89 5.60 -2.61 -5.45
CA MET A 89 5.77 -4.05 -5.30
C MET A 89 7.20 -4.37 -4.84
N ILE A 90 7.33 -5.32 -3.91
CA ILE A 90 8.58 -5.99 -3.56
C ILE A 90 8.33 -7.48 -3.74
N CYS A 91 9.07 -8.11 -4.64
CA CYS A 91 8.88 -9.54 -4.92
C CYS A 91 9.49 -10.44 -3.84
N ASP A 92 10.61 -10.02 -3.26
CA ASP A 92 11.33 -10.76 -2.22
C ASP A 92 12.16 -9.78 -1.38
N CYS A 93 11.88 -9.69 -0.09
CA CYS A 93 12.62 -8.84 0.85
C CYS A 93 13.97 -9.42 1.28
N THR A 94 14.21 -10.70 1.00
CA THR A 94 15.46 -11.41 1.31
C THR A 94 16.45 -11.41 0.15
N ALA A 95 15.99 -11.06 -1.05
CA ALA A 95 16.83 -10.99 -2.23
C ALA A 95 17.88 -9.86 -2.11
N PRO A 96 19.16 -10.12 -2.45
CA PRO A 96 20.19 -9.10 -2.41
C PRO A 96 19.91 -8.00 -3.46
N PRO A 97 20.05 -6.70 -3.11
CA PRO A 97 19.84 -5.62 -4.06
C PRO A 97 20.92 -5.63 -5.15
N VAL A 98 20.52 -5.28 -6.37
CA VAL A 98 21.42 -5.20 -7.53
C VAL A 98 21.86 -3.75 -7.73
N ASN A 99 23.18 -3.54 -7.83
CA ASN A 99 23.76 -2.22 -8.05
C ASN A 99 23.49 -1.72 -9.47
N VAL A 100 23.07 -0.46 -9.58
CA VAL A 100 22.94 0.23 -10.86
C VAL A 100 24.30 0.83 -11.24
N ILE A 101 24.78 0.51 -12.44
CA ILE A 101 25.98 1.13 -12.99
C ILE A 101 25.60 2.45 -13.65
N GLN A 102 26.12 3.56 -13.13
CA GLN A 102 25.89 4.89 -13.67
C GLN A 102 27.16 5.47 -14.30
N ASP A 103 26.98 6.36 -15.27
CA ASP A 103 28.09 7.08 -15.90
C ASP A 103 28.77 8.00 -14.87
N LYS A 104 30.10 7.99 -14.82
CA LYS A 104 30.89 8.83 -13.90
C LYS A 104 30.74 10.33 -14.15
N ARG A 105 30.21 10.74 -15.30
CA ARG A 105 29.91 12.13 -15.64
C ARG A 105 28.69 12.69 -14.91
N LEU A 106 27.83 11.82 -14.35
CA LEU A 106 26.72 12.25 -13.52
C LEU A 106 27.25 12.70 -12.15
N ALA A 107 26.94 13.93 -11.76
CA ALA A 107 27.36 14.49 -10.47
C ALA A 107 26.65 13.81 -9.30
N ASP A 108 25.39 13.41 -9.50
CA ASP A 108 24.53 12.83 -8.47
C ASP A 108 24.10 11.39 -8.83
N PRO A 109 23.75 10.57 -7.83
CA PRO A 109 23.13 9.28 -8.06
C PRO A 109 21.79 9.38 -8.81
N LEU A 110 21.48 8.37 -9.61
CA LEU A 110 20.17 8.28 -10.27
C LEU A 110 19.02 8.28 -9.25
N ILE A 111 18.02 9.11 -9.49
CA ILE A 111 16.81 9.17 -8.66
C ILE A 111 15.85 8.06 -9.12
N LEU A 112 15.73 7.02 -8.31
CA LEU A 112 14.90 5.84 -8.62
C LEU A 112 13.53 5.87 -7.93
N SER A 113 13.10 7.01 -7.38
CA SER A 113 11.86 7.11 -6.59
C SER A 113 10.61 6.62 -7.32
N GLY A 114 10.54 6.81 -8.64
CA GLY A 114 9.47 6.31 -9.51
C GLY A 114 9.74 4.98 -10.23
N SER A 115 10.88 4.33 -9.97
CA SER A 115 11.17 3.01 -10.57
C SER A 115 10.37 1.92 -9.87
N THR A 116 9.70 1.08 -10.66
CA THR A 116 8.95 -0.10 -10.17
C THR A 116 9.86 -1.17 -9.58
N LEU A 117 11.15 -1.17 -9.96
CA LEU A 117 12.17 -2.12 -9.49
C LEU A 117 13.04 -1.56 -8.37
N ARG A 118 12.68 -0.41 -7.79
CA ARG A 118 13.45 0.20 -6.70
C ARG A 118 13.48 -0.73 -5.49
N ALA A 119 14.69 -1.14 -5.11
CA ALA A 119 14.93 -1.98 -3.94
C ALA A 119 14.37 -1.34 -2.65
N PRO A 120 13.87 -2.16 -1.70
CA PRO A 120 13.51 -1.68 -0.37
C PRO A 120 14.74 -1.16 0.38
N HIS A 121 14.52 -0.17 1.25
CA HIS A 121 15.53 0.22 2.23
C HIS A 121 15.77 -0.94 3.21
N GLY A 122 17.01 -1.14 3.65
CA GLY A 122 17.40 -2.31 4.47
C GLY A 122 16.58 -2.46 5.76
N CYS A 123 16.26 -1.35 6.44
CA CYS A 123 15.37 -1.37 7.61
C CYS A 123 13.99 -1.98 7.30
N HIS A 124 13.39 -1.62 6.15
CA HIS A 124 12.08 -2.13 5.76
C HIS A 124 12.15 -3.57 5.25
N ALA A 125 13.24 -3.95 4.57
CA ALA A 125 13.48 -5.35 4.19
C ALA A 125 13.57 -6.26 5.43
N GLN A 126 14.31 -5.83 6.45
CA GLN A 126 14.39 -6.55 7.72
C GLN A 126 13.06 -6.58 8.47
N TYR A 127 12.30 -5.47 8.48
CA TYR A 127 10.96 -5.43 9.06
C TYR A 127 10.03 -6.46 8.40
N MET A 128 10.02 -6.50 7.07
CA MET A 128 9.25 -7.47 6.29
C MET A 128 9.62 -8.91 6.64
N ALA A 129 10.92 -9.22 6.71
CA ALA A 129 11.42 -10.52 7.11
C ALA A 129 10.96 -10.90 8.54
N ASN A 130 11.05 -9.97 9.49
CA ASN A 130 10.62 -10.19 10.87
C ASN A 130 9.11 -10.46 10.99
N MET A 131 8.30 -9.79 10.15
CA MET A 131 6.85 -9.99 10.07
C MET A 131 6.46 -11.24 9.26
N GLY A 132 7.42 -11.93 8.63
CA GLY A 132 7.15 -13.07 7.75
C GLY A 132 6.53 -12.69 6.39
N SER A 133 6.55 -11.40 6.02
CA SER A 133 6.06 -10.93 4.71
C SER A 133 7.19 -10.92 3.68
N ILE A 134 7.41 -12.05 3.01
CA ILE A 134 8.50 -12.18 2.02
C ILE A 134 8.27 -11.27 0.80
N ALA A 135 7.05 -11.24 0.30
CA ALA A 135 6.63 -10.39 -0.82
C ALA A 135 5.59 -9.37 -0.36
N SER A 136 5.53 -8.19 -0.99
CA SER A 136 4.50 -7.19 -0.72
C SER A 136 4.05 -6.45 -1.97
N LEU A 137 2.77 -6.09 -1.98
CA LEU A 137 2.16 -5.15 -2.91
C LEU A 137 1.42 -4.12 -2.06
N VAL A 138 1.84 -2.86 -2.13
CA VAL A 138 1.23 -1.75 -1.41
C VAL A 138 0.60 -0.79 -2.41
N MET A 139 -0.65 -0.42 -2.16
CA MET A 139 -1.42 0.52 -2.98
C MET A 139 -1.90 1.67 -2.09
N SER A 140 -1.66 2.91 -2.49
CA SER A 140 -2.09 4.08 -1.74
C SER A 140 -3.58 4.36 -1.97
N VAL A 141 -4.32 4.58 -0.88
CA VAL A 141 -5.67 5.16 -0.94
C VAL A 141 -5.54 6.65 -0.65
N THR A 142 -5.99 7.49 -1.57
CA THR A 142 -5.93 8.95 -1.45
C THR A 142 -7.34 9.51 -1.61
N ILE A 143 -7.72 10.42 -0.72
CA ILE A 143 -8.96 11.19 -0.79
C ILE A 143 -8.53 12.62 -1.09
N ASN A 144 -9.17 13.24 -2.07
CA ASN A 144 -9.02 14.67 -2.30
C ASN A 144 -10.03 15.38 -1.40
N GLU A 145 -9.60 16.46 -0.75
CA GLU A 145 -10.51 17.48 -0.26
C GLU A 145 -10.85 18.33 -1.49
N ASP A 146 -11.99 18.07 -2.12
CA ASP A 146 -12.49 19.00 -3.13
C ASP A 146 -12.93 20.27 -2.38
N ASP A 147 -12.39 21.43 -2.78
CA ASP A 147 -12.77 22.74 -2.26
C ASP A 147 -14.31 22.88 -2.32
N GLU A 148 -14.94 23.03 -1.16
CA GLU A 148 -16.28 23.60 -1.08
C GLU A 148 -16.19 25.06 -1.58
N GLU A 149 -16.33 25.30 -2.89
CA GLU A 149 -16.85 26.52 -3.52
C GLU A 149 -16.74 26.47 -5.06
N THR A 150 -17.72 25.85 -5.72
CA THR A 150 -18.27 26.38 -6.98
C THR A 150 -19.79 26.21 -6.97
N GLY A 151 -20.42 26.91 -6.01
CA GLY A 151 -21.85 27.15 -5.97
C GLY A 151 -22.11 28.63 -5.75
N GLY A 152 -22.42 29.35 -6.83
CA GLY A 152 -22.82 30.75 -6.80
C GLY A 152 -22.98 31.30 -8.21
N ASP A 153 -24.22 31.23 -8.72
CA ASP A 153 -24.85 31.87 -9.90
C ASP A 153 -23.99 32.54 -10.98
#